data_AF-A0A842MU04-F1
#
_entry.id   AF-A0A842MU04-F1
#
_cell.length_a   1.000
_cell.length_b   1.000
_cell.length_c   1.000
_cell.angle_alpha   90.00
_cell.angle_beta   90.00
_cell.angle_gamma   90.00
#
_symmetry.space_group_name_H-M   'P 1'
#
loop_
_entity.id
_entity.type
_entity.pdbx_description
1 polymer ?
#
loop_
_entity_poly.entity_id
_entity_poly.type
_entity_poly.pdbx_seq_one_letter_code
_entity_poly.pdbx_strand_id
1 'polypeptide(L)' 'MEKKYEEYAYVLDFLPHGRPGIRLSGRAGYRTGALVQLIGEEFFTLLEALAREGVVLKPHDRVYV' A
#
# COMPACT_ATOMS: atom_id res chain seq x y z
N MET A 1 24.45 -1.72 -11.90
CA MET A 1 23.46 -2.65 -11.32
C MET A 1 22.09 -2.15 -11.72
N GLU A 2 21.33 -2.94 -12.46
CA GLU A 2 20.02 -2.56 -12.97
C GLU A 2 19.00 -2.53 -11.83
N LYS A 3 18.16 -1.50 -11.76
CA LYS A 3 17.09 -1.43 -10.75
C LYS A 3 15.99 -2.41 -11.15
N LYS A 4 15.68 -3.35 -10.27
CA LYS A 4 14.55 -4.26 -10.41
C LYS A 4 13.37 -3.70 -9.61
N TYR A 5 12.19 -3.79 -10.18
CA TYR A 5 10.94 -3.35 -9.58
C TYR A 5 9.99 -4.53 -9.51
N GLU A 6 9.08 -4.51 -8.54
CA GLU A 6 7.96 -5.45 -8.52
C GLU A 6 6.96 -5.02 -9.58
N GLU A 7 6.41 -5.96 -10.36
CA GLU A 7 5.29 -5.70 -11.27
C GLU A 7 3.94 -6.01 -10.59
N TYR A 8 3.95 -7.02 -9.70
CA TYR A 8 2.79 -7.42 -8.92
C TYR A 8 3.15 -7.60 -7.45
N ALA A 9 2.16 -7.42 -6.59
CA ALA A 9 2.27 -7.64 -5.17
C ALA A 9 0.97 -8.22 -4.59
N TYR A 10 1.08 -8.89 -3.45
CA TYR A 10 -0.06 -9.43 -2.70
C TYR A 10 -0.39 -8.55 -1.50
N VAL A 11 -1.67 -8.35 -1.24
CA VAL A 11 -2.16 -7.57 -0.09
C VAL A 11 -1.92 -8.32 1.22
N LEU A 12 -1.27 -7.63 2.15
CA LEU A 12 -1.10 -8.06 3.54
C LEU A 12 -2.19 -7.46 4.44
N ASP A 13 -2.40 -6.14 4.34
CA ASP A 13 -3.40 -5.42 5.13
C ASP A 13 -3.95 -4.21 4.36
N PHE A 14 -5.21 -3.85 4.64
CA PHE A 14 -5.90 -2.74 4.02
C PHE A 14 -6.56 -1.85 5.08
N LEU A 15 -6.09 -0.61 5.18
CA LEU A 15 -6.54 0.41 6.12
C LEU A 15 -7.40 1.45 5.38
N PRO A 16 -8.74 1.30 5.32
CA PRO A 16 -9.60 2.16 4.50
C PRO A 16 -9.58 3.63 4.93
N HIS A 17 -9.19 3.92 6.18
CA HIS A 17 -9.10 5.27 6.74
C HIS A 17 -7.64 5.71 6.99
N GLY A 18 -6.67 4.97 6.47
CA GLY A 18 -5.25 5.20 6.74
C GLY A 18 -4.80 4.73 8.13
N ARG A 19 -3.58 5.13 8.52
CA ARG A 19 -2.96 4.67 9.77
C ARG A 19 -3.62 5.30 11.01
N PRO A 20 -4.09 4.52 11.99
CA PRO A 20 -4.60 5.06 13.25
C PRO A 20 -3.48 5.71 14.07
N GLY A 21 -3.78 6.84 14.73
CA GLY A 21 -2.86 7.48 15.68
C GLY A 21 -1.83 8.46 15.09
N ILE A 22 -1.77 8.63 13.77
CA ILE A 22 -1.01 9.74 13.17
C ILE A 22 -1.76 11.04 13.45
N ARG A 23 -1.24 11.86 14.38
CA ARG A 23 -1.69 13.24 14.55
C ARG A 23 -1.27 14.02 13.30
N LEU A 24 -2.22 14.74 12.70
CA LEU A 24 -2.03 15.62 11.57
C LEU A 24 -1.17 16.83 11.97
N SER A 25 0.13 16.63 12.16
CA SER A 25 1.11 17.71 12.32
C SER A 25 2.26 17.47 11.33
N GLY A 26 2.29 18.27 10.25
CA GLY A 26 3.36 18.27 9.24
C GLY A 26 2.96 17.67 7.87
N ARG A 27 3.98 17.29 7.07
CA ARG A 27 3.86 16.66 5.72
C ARG A 27 2.98 15.39 5.66
N ALA A 28 2.54 14.87 6.81
CA ALA A 28 1.69 13.69 6.95
C ALA A 28 0.21 13.92 6.58
N GLY A 29 -0.22 15.17 6.36
CA GLY A 29 -1.60 15.49 5.93
C GLY A 29 -1.98 14.93 4.55
N TYR A 30 -0.99 14.60 3.71
CA TYR A 30 -1.22 14.08 2.35
C TYR A 30 -1.49 12.56 2.30
N ARG A 31 -1.52 11.87 3.45
CA ARG A 31 -1.80 10.43 3.57
C ARG A 31 -3.23 10.14 4.03
N THR A 32 -4.16 11.06 3.80
CA THR A 32 -5.59 10.84 3.99
C THR A 32 -6.11 10.04 2.79
N GLY A 33 -6.02 8.72 2.88
CA GLY A 33 -6.49 7.83 1.83
C GLY A 33 -6.43 6.39 2.29
N ALA A 34 -7.22 5.53 1.64
CA ALA A 34 -7.21 4.11 1.90
C ALA A 34 -5.79 3.56 1.64
N LEU A 35 -5.12 3.10 2.69
CA LEU A 35 -3.73 2.64 2.63
C LEU A 35 -3.72 1.14 2.48
N VAL A 36 -2.80 0.63 1.67
CA VAL A 36 -2.59 -0.80 1.50
C VAL A 36 -1.12 -1.14 1.77
N GLN A 37 -0.92 -2.24 2.49
CA GLN A 37 0.38 -2.83 2.74
C GLN A 37 0.49 -4.11 1.93
N LEU A 38 1.61 -4.28 1.22
CA LEU A 38 1.78 -5.33 0.22
C LEU A 38 3.13 -6.04 0.37
N ILE A 39 3.22 -7.24 -0.18
CA ILE A 39 4.47 -7.96 -0.43
C ILE A 39 4.62 -8.24 -1.93
N GLY A 40 5.75 -7.86 -2.49
CA GLY A 40 6.08 -8.09 -3.90
C GLY A 40 6.08 -9.58 -4.26
N GLU A 41 5.68 -9.89 -5.49
CA GLU A 41 5.61 -11.26 -5.98
C GLU A 41 7.00 -11.85 -6.30
N GLU A 42 7.93 -11.03 -6.82
CA GLU A 42 9.21 -11.53 -7.32
C GLU A 42 10.34 -11.41 -6.30
N PHE A 43 10.47 -10.24 -5.67
CA PHE A 43 11.57 -9.97 -4.74
C PHE A 43 11.12 -9.91 -3.28
N PHE A 44 9.84 -10.21 -3.02
CA PHE A 44 9.23 -10.11 -1.69
C PHE A 44 9.45 -8.74 -1.06
N THR A 45 9.48 -7.69 -1.89
CA THR A 45 9.65 -6.31 -1.42
C THR A 45 8.43 -5.90 -0.60
N LEU A 46 8.63 -5.39 0.61
CA LEU A 46 7.55 -4.80 1.40
C LEU A 46 7.20 -3.40 0.86
N LEU A 47 5.93 -3.19 0.54
CA LEU A 47 5.44 -1.94 -0.07
C LEU A 47 4.29 -1.34 0.74
N GLU A 48 4.17 -0.01 0.67
CA GLU A 48 3.04 0.75 1.19
C GLU A 48 2.53 1.69 0.08
N ALA A 49 1.24 1.63 -0.23
CA ALA A 49 0.62 2.40 -1.29
C ALA A 49 -0.76 2.95 -0.89
N LEU A 50 -1.27 3.90 -1.66
CA LEU A 50 -2.65 4.37 -1.55
C LEU A 50 -3.51 3.63 -2.58
N ALA A 51 -4.62 3.06 -2.14
CA ALA A 51 -5.63 2.51 -3.03
C ALA A 51 -6.39 3.64 -3.74
N ARG A 52 -6.83 3.36 -4.97
CA ARG A 52 -7.72 4.28 -5.71
C ARG A 52 -9.06 4.40 -4.99
N GLU A 53 -9.72 5.53 -5.12
CA GLU A 53 -11.05 5.77 -4.53
C GLU A 53 -12.06 4.69 -4.98
N GLY A 54 -12.90 4.25 -4.05
CA GLY A 54 -13.91 3.22 -4.30
C GLY A 54 -13.38 1.77 -4.37
N VAL A 55 -12.07 1.55 -4.30
CA VAL A 55 -11.49 0.21 -4.26
C VAL A 55 -11.45 -0.32 -2.82
N VAL A 56 -11.91 -1.56 -2.65
CA VAL A 56 -11.75 -2.32 -1.41
C VAL A 56 -10.88 -3.52 -1.72
N LEU A 57 -9.75 -3.63 -1.03
CA LEU A 57 -8.81 -4.73 -1.17
C LEU A 57 -8.94 -5.69 0.01
N LYS A 58 -8.71 -6.97 -0.25
CA LYS A 58 -8.68 -8.04 0.74
C LYS A 58 -7.28 -8.63 0.85
N PRO A 59 -6.90 -9.18 2.01
CA PRO A 59 -5.68 -9.98 2.11
C PRO A 59 -5.63 -11.04 1.02
N HIS A 60 -4.44 -11.27 0.47
CA HIS A 60 -4.15 -12.16 -0.65
C HIS A 60 -4.62 -11.70 -2.04
N ASP A 61 -5.28 -10.54 -2.19
CA ASP A 61 -5.51 -9.97 -3.52
C ASP A 61 -4.16 -9.68 -4.19
N ARG A 62 -4.03 -10.09 -5.46
CA ARG A 62 -2.87 -9.78 -6.30
C ARG A 62 -3.13 -8.47 -7.05
N VAL A 63 -2.26 -7.49 -6.86
CA VAL A 63 -2.39 -6.14 -7.43
C VAL A 63 -1.18 -5.81 -8.30
N TYR A 64 -1.41 -5.05 -9.36
CA TYR A 64 -0.34 -4.43 -10.16
C TYR A 64 0.15 -3.16 -9.44
N VAL A 65 1.47 -2.98 -9.33
CA VAL A 65 2.09 -1.92 -8.51
C VAL A 65 2.91 -0.91 -9.32
#